data_AF-A0A662L7J3-F1
#
_entry.id   AF-A0A662L7J3-F1
#
_cell.length_a   1.000
_cell.length_b   1.000
_cell.length_c   1.000
_cell.angle_alpha   90.00
_cell.angle_beta   90.00
_cell.angle_gamma   90.00
#
_symmetry.space_group_name_H-M   'P 1'
#
loop_
_entity.id
_entity.type
_entity.pdbx_description
1 polymer ?
#
loop_
_entity_poly.entity_id
_entity_poly.type
_entity_poly.pdbx_seq_one_letter_code
_entity_poly.pdbx_strand_id
1 'polypeptide(L)'
;MNEEKKIEPPVAINLKLSKSLIVLAGGIAILLLFIGIIIMIAADKPSGDKLGAVIYDLGIMGLGGALYLGALTNDEIDVNVRAAMIIGASIILAMGFIRGVISWGW
;
A
#
# COMPACT_ATOMS: atom_id res chain seq x y z
N MET A 1 -23.51 -25.94 -31.11
CA MET A 1 -23.67 -24.66 -30.39
C MET A 1 -22.75 -24.73 -29.20
N ASN A 2 -21.62 -24.02 -29.22
CA ASN A 2 -20.80 -23.83 -28.02
C ASN A 2 -21.45 -22.70 -27.24
N GLU A 3 -22.03 -23.04 -26.10
CA GLU A 3 -22.48 -22.04 -25.14
C GLU A 3 -21.25 -21.27 -24.67
N GLU A 4 -21.15 -20.01 -25.10
CA GLU A 4 -20.20 -19.06 -24.55
C GLU A 4 -20.47 -18.97 -23.04
N LYS A 5 -19.63 -19.63 -22.26
CA LYS A 5 -19.62 -19.52 -20.81
C LYS A 5 -19.29 -18.05 -20.51
N LYS A 6 -20.34 -17.22 -20.34
CA LYS A 6 -20.21 -15.86 -19.83
C LYS A 6 -19.40 -15.94 -18.55
N ILE A 7 -18.17 -15.45 -18.62
CA ILE A 7 -17.32 -15.28 -17.47
C ILE A 7 -18.01 -14.19 -16.67
N GLU A 8 -18.80 -14.58 -15.67
CA GLU A 8 -19.34 -13.63 -14.71
C GLU A 8 -18.15 -12.83 -14.17
N PRO A 9 -18.16 -11.48 -14.26
CA PRO A 9 -17.05 -10.70 -13.76
C PRO A 9 -16.86 -11.09 -12.28
N PRO A 10 -15.62 -11.32 -11.83
CA PRO A 10 -15.35 -11.71 -10.46
C PRO A 10 -16.11 -10.74 -9.56
N VAL A 11 -16.94 -11.28 -8.66
CA VAL A 11 -17.78 -10.51 -7.73
C VAL A 11 -16.95 -9.36 -7.20
N ALA A 12 -17.19 -8.16 -7.75
CA ALA A 12 -16.43 -6.99 -7.36
C ALA A 12 -16.77 -6.79 -5.88
N ILE A 13 -15.78 -6.96 -5.02
CA ILE A 13 -15.93 -6.65 -3.60
C ILE A 13 -16.44 -5.21 -3.57
N ASN A 14 -17.70 -5.01 -3.16
CA ASN A 14 -18.36 -3.71 -3.16
C ASN A 14 -17.82 -2.89 -1.97
N LEU A 15 -16.54 -2.56 -2.04
CA LEU A 15 -15.80 -1.74 -1.08
C LEU A 15 -16.21 -0.29 -1.32
N LYS A 16 -17.27 0.16 -0.66
CA LYS A 16 -17.57 1.59 -0.55
C LYS A 16 -16.71 2.20 0.55
N LEU A 17 -15.42 2.44 0.29
CA LEU A 17 -14.62 3.33 1.15
C LEU A 17 -14.90 4.78 0.79
N SER A 18 -14.95 5.65 1.80
CA SER A 18 -14.98 7.09 1.56
C SER A 18 -13.62 7.55 1.02
N LYS A 19 -13.64 8.44 0.03
CA LYS A 19 -12.42 9.09 -0.50
C LYS A 19 -11.62 9.76 0.64
N SER A 20 -12.31 10.30 1.65
CA SER A 20 -11.69 10.89 2.84
C SER A 20 -10.88 9.89 3.68
N LEU A 21 -11.34 8.64 3.82
CA LEU A 21 -10.64 7.62 4.58
C LEU A 21 -9.36 7.16 3.86
N ILE A 22 -9.41 7.07 2.53
CA ILE A 22 -8.25 6.74 1.70
C ILE A 22 -7.19 7.86 1.76
N VAL A 23 -7.62 9.11 1.67
CA VAL A 23 -6.73 10.27 1.82
C VAL A 23 -6.10 10.28 3.21
N LEU A 24 -6.89 10.03 4.26
CA LEU A 24 -6.37 9.93 5.63
C LEU A 24 -5.35 8.80 5.77
N ALA A 25 -5.65 7.60 5.25
CA ALA A 25 -4.73 6.46 5.29
C ALA A 25 -3.43 6.76 4.54
N GLY A 26 -3.50 7.40 3.36
CA GLY A 26 -2.33 7.86 2.63
C GLY A 26 -1.51 8.91 3.39
N GLY A 27 -2.17 9.87 4.03
CA GLY A 27 -1.52 10.87 4.88
C GLY A 27 -0.79 10.25 6.08
N ILE A 28 -1.42 9.28 6.76
CA ILE A 28 -0.81 8.53 7.87
C ILE A 28 0.40 7.72 7.36
N ALA A 29 0.28 7.05 6.22
CA ALA A 29 1.38 6.29 5.64
C ALA A 29 2.60 7.17 5.34
N ILE A 30 2.38 8.35 4.75
CA ILE A 30 3.45 9.33 4.50
C ILE A 30 4.07 9.83 5.81
N LEU A 31 3.25 10.10 6.83
CA LEU A 31 3.75 10.51 8.14
C LEU A 31 4.65 9.43 8.76
N LEU A 32 4.25 8.16 8.67
CA LEU A 32 5.07 7.03 9.13
C LEU A 32 6.41 6.95 8.38
N LEU A 33 6.43 7.19 7.07
CA LEU A 33 7.68 7.27 6.32
C LEU A 33 8.63 8.32 6.91
N PHE A 34 8.13 9.54 7.15
CA PHE A 34 8.94 10.61 7.72
C PHE A 34 9.40 10.31 9.14
N ILE A 35 8.50 9.82 10.00
CA ILE A 35 8.85 9.44 11.38
C ILE A 35 9.93 8.36 11.40
N GLY A 36 9.78 7.32 10.57
CA GLY A 36 10.76 6.24 10.48
C GLY A 36 12.14 6.73 10.07
N ILE A 37 12.22 7.62 9.06
CA ILE A 37 13.47 8.25 8.63
C ILE A 37 14.10 9.08 9.75
N ILE A 38 13.31 9.92 10.42
CA ILE A 38 13.80 10.76 11.52
C ILE A 38 14.39 9.89 12.63
N ILE A 39 13.70 8.81 13.00
CA ILE A 39 14.17 7.88 14.03
C ILE A 39 15.47 7.18 13.60
N MET A 40 15.58 6.71 12.35
CA MET A 40 16.81 6.09 11.85
C MET A 40 18.00 7.06 11.92
N ILE A 41 17.80 8.31 11.50
CA ILE A 41 18.87 9.32 11.49
C ILE A 41 19.26 9.76 12.92
N ALA A 42 18.28 9.87 13.82
CA ALA A 42 18.50 10.32 15.20
C ALA A 42 18.92 9.18 16.14
N ALA A 43 18.97 7.93 15.67
CA ALA A 43 19.27 6.78 16.51
C ALA A 43 20.78 6.68 16.79
N ASP A 44 21.18 7.00 18.03
CA ASP A 44 22.54 6.75 18.51
C ASP A 44 22.83 5.27 18.81
N LYS A 45 21.80 4.41 18.77
CA LYS A 45 21.89 2.97 19.10
C LYS A 45 21.28 2.11 18.01
N PRO A 46 21.82 0.89 17.76
CA PRO A 46 21.30 -0.03 16.76
C PRO A 46 19.82 -0.41 16.94
N SER A 47 19.28 -0.35 18.17
CA SER A 47 17.86 -0.61 18.44
C SER A 47 16.93 0.49 17.92
N GLY A 48 17.39 1.76 17.95
CA GLY A 48 16.64 2.89 17.40
C GLY A 48 16.59 2.84 15.88
N ASP A 49 17.70 2.45 15.25
CA ASP A 49 17.79 2.26 13.80
C ASP A 49 16.81 1.18 13.32
N LYS A 50 16.76 0.03 14.01
CA LYS A 50 15.77 -1.02 13.76
C LYS A 50 14.32 -0.54 13.89
N LEU A 51 14.00 0.22 14.95
CA LEU A 51 12.65 0.76 15.13
C LEU A 51 12.27 1.73 14.01
N GLY A 52 13.19 2.61 13.62
CA GLY A 52 12.97 3.53 12.51
C GLY A 52 12.76 2.81 11.18
N ALA A 53 13.52 1.74 10.92
CA ALA A 53 13.35 0.89 9.74
C ALA A 53 11.97 0.23 9.71
N VAL A 54 11.50 -0.33 10.85
CA VAL A 54 10.16 -0.93 10.97
C VAL A 54 9.06 0.08 10.65
N ILE A 55 9.13 1.27 11.25
CA ILE A 55 8.12 2.32 11.05
C ILE A 55 8.12 2.79 9.59
N TYR A 56 9.29 2.92 8.99
CA TYR A 56 9.42 3.28 7.59
C TYR A 56 8.88 2.19 6.66
N ASP A 57 9.13 0.90 6.93
CA ASP A 57 8.55 -0.22 6.16
C ASP A 57 7.02 -0.27 6.27
N LEU A 58 6.46 -0.03 7.46
CA LEU A 58 5.02 0.12 7.66
C LEU A 58 4.45 1.30 6.87
N GLY A 59 5.19 2.41 6.76
CA GLY A 59 4.83 3.53 5.89
C GLY A 59 4.75 3.14 4.41
N ILE A 60 5.72 2.34 3.91
CA ILE A 60 5.72 1.86 2.52
C ILE A 60 4.52 0.95 2.26
N MET A 61 4.29 -0.03 3.14
CA MET A 61 3.14 -0.95 3.01
C MET A 61 1.81 -0.20 3.12
N GLY A 62 1.69 0.74 4.05
CA GLY A 62 0.51 1.59 4.21
C GLY A 62 0.22 2.43 2.97
N LEU A 63 1.26 2.98 2.32
CA LEU A 63 1.11 3.76 1.10
C LEU A 63 0.65 2.87 -0.06
N GLY A 64 1.28 1.70 -0.23
CA GLY A 64 0.86 0.73 -1.23
C GLY A 64 -0.59 0.28 -1.01
N GLY A 65 -0.99 0.01 0.22
CA GLY A 65 -2.38 -0.34 0.56
C GLY A 65 -3.38 0.78 0.29
N ALA A 66 -3.05 2.04 0.64
CA ALA A 66 -3.91 3.19 0.38
C ALA A 66 -4.08 3.44 -1.13
N LEU A 67 -3.00 3.31 -1.92
CA LEU A 67 -3.06 3.42 -3.38
C LEU A 67 -3.87 2.30 -4.01
N TYR A 68 -3.70 1.06 -3.52
CA TYR A 68 -4.44 -0.10 -4.00
C TYR A 68 -5.94 0.04 -3.75
N LEU A 69 -6.32 0.36 -2.52
CA LEU A 69 -7.72 0.61 -2.15
C LEU A 69 -8.28 1.81 -2.90
N GLY A 70 -7.52 2.91 -2.99
CA GLY A 70 -7.91 4.10 -3.75
C GLY A 70 -8.18 3.80 -5.23
N ALA A 71 -7.37 2.94 -5.85
CA ALA A 71 -7.61 2.51 -7.23
C ALA A 71 -8.85 1.62 -7.35
N LEU A 72 -9.08 0.70 -6.41
CA LEU A 72 -10.25 -0.19 -6.43
C LEU A 72 -11.58 0.53 -6.22
N THR A 73 -11.60 1.55 -5.38
CA THR A 73 -12.84 2.22 -4.97
C THR A 73 -13.12 3.50 -5.76
N ASN A 74 -12.23 3.91 -6.67
CA ASN A 74 -12.44 5.07 -7.52
C ASN A 74 -12.90 4.63 -8.91
N ASP A 75 -14.20 4.82 -9.15
CA ASP A 75 -14.91 4.53 -10.39
C ASP A 75 -14.74 5.62 -11.46
N GLU A 76 -14.21 6.80 -11.10
CA GLU A 76 -13.93 7.91 -12.02
C GLU A 76 -12.64 7.70 -12.84
N ILE A 77 -11.79 6.75 -12.44
CA ILE A 77 -10.50 6.49 -13.10
C ILE A 77 -10.72 5.53 -14.28
N ASP A 78 -10.14 5.88 -15.43
CA ASP A 78 -10.09 5.00 -16.60
C ASP A 78 -9.56 3.60 -16.26
N VAL A 79 -10.09 2.57 -16.91
CA VAL A 79 -9.78 1.17 -16.60
C VAL A 79 -8.29 0.86 -16.74
N ASN A 80 -7.62 1.42 -17.75
CA ASN A 80 -6.19 1.16 -17.97
C ASN A 80 -5.33 1.88 -16.91
N VAL A 81 -5.71 3.11 -16.56
CA VAL A 81 -5.03 3.88 -15.51
C VAL A 81 -5.22 3.21 -14.15
N ARG A 82 -6.44 2.76 -13.84
CA ARG A 82 -6.75 2.01 -12.62
C ARG A 82 -5.94 0.71 -12.54
N ALA A 83 -5.85 -0.04 -13.63
CA ALA A 83 -5.03 -1.26 -13.69
C ALA A 83 -3.54 -0.95 -13.43
N ALA A 84 -2.99 0.10 -14.06
CA ALA A 84 -1.62 0.52 -13.82
C ALA A 84 -1.38 0.94 -12.35
N MET A 85 -2.33 1.67 -11.75
CA MET A 85 -2.27 2.03 -10.33
C MET A 85 -2.30 0.82 -9.41
N ILE A 86 -3.17 -0.16 -9.68
CA ILE A 86 -3.24 -1.42 -8.93
C ILE A 86 -1.92 -2.17 -9.00
N ILE A 87 -1.33 -2.27 -10.19
CA ILE A 87 -0.03 -2.93 -10.39
C ILE A 87 1.07 -2.19 -9.61
N GLY A 88 1.15 -0.86 -9.76
CA GLY A 88 2.14 -0.04 -9.05
C GLY A 88 1.99 -0.13 -7.52
N ALA A 89 0.77 -0.04 -7.02
CA ALA A 89 0.46 -0.19 -5.60
C ALA A 89 0.85 -1.57 -5.05
N SER A 90 0.62 -2.64 -5.84
CA SER A 90 1.00 -4.00 -5.49
C SER A 90 2.51 -4.17 -5.43
N ILE A 91 3.26 -3.54 -6.33
CA ILE A 91 4.73 -3.53 -6.30
C ILE A 91 5.24 -2.82 -5.04
N ILE A 92 4.68 -1.65 -4.69
CA ILE A 92 5.04 -0.91 -3.47
C ILE A 92 4.78 -1.76 -2.23
N LEU A 93 3.62 -2.42 -2.16
CA LEU A 93 3.27 -3.35 -1.10
C LEU A 93 4.28 -4.50 -0.98
N ALA A 94 4.59 -5.16 -2.09
CA ALA A 94 5.56 -6.25 -2.13
C ALA A 94 6.95 -5.80 -1.70
N MET A 95 7.40 -4.62 -2.15
CA MET A 95 8.67 -4.03 -1.73
C MET A 95 8.70 -3.73 -0.23
N GLY A 96 7.65 -3.12 0.31
CA GLY A 96 7.53 -2.86 1.75
C GLY A 96 7.52 -4.14 2.58
N PHE A 97 6.85 -5.19 2.10
CA PHE A 97 6.82 -6.50 2.75
C PHE A 97 8.19 -7.20 2.72
N ILE A 98 8.82 -7.32 1.54
CA ILE A 98 10.15 -7.95 1.38
C ILE A 98 11.17 -7.23 2.26
N ARG A 99 11.16 -5.90 2.23
CA ARG A 99 12.07 -5.11 3.05
C ARG A 99 11.79 -5.25 4.53
N GLY A 100 10.52 -5.29 4.93
CA GLY A 100 10.12 -5.58 6.31
C GLY A 100 10.64 -6.93 6.80
N VAL A 101 10.50 -8.01 6.00
CA VAL A 101 11.05 -9.33 6.36
C VAL A 101 12.56 -9.26 6.60
N ILE A 102 13.30 -8.59 5.71
CA ILE A 102 14.76 -8.46 5.81
C ILE A 102 15.17 -7.58 7.00
N SER A 103 14.51 -6.43 7.20
CA SER A 103 14.89 -5.43 8.20
C SER A 103 14.48 -5.84 9.62
N TRP A 104 13.41 -6.63 9.76
CA TRP A 104 12.91 -7.08 11.07
C TRP A 104 13.67 -8.30 11.59
N GLY A 105 14.55 -8.91 10.79
CA GLY A 105 15.44 -9.99 11.20
C GLY A 105 14.80 -11.38 11.19
N TRP A 106 13.90 -11.63 10.25
CA TRP A 106 13.33 -12.97 9.97
C TRP A 106 14.19 -13.75 8.97
#